data_AF-A0A359M2Y2-F1
#
_entry.id   AF-A0A359M2Y2-F1
#
_cell.length_a   1.000
_cell.length_b   1.000
_cell.length_c   1.000
_cell.angle_alpha   90.00
_cell.angle_beta   90.00
_cell.angle_gamma   90.00
#
_symmetry.space_group_name_H-M   'P 1'
#
loop_
_entity.id
_entity.type
_entity.pdbx_description
1 polymer ?
#
loop_
_entity_poly.entity_id
_entity_poly.type
_entity_poly.pdbx_seq_one_letter_code
_entity_poly.pdbx_strand_id
1 'polypeptide(L)'
;GGIAHHLADQYELQRAGHPYYNSRSGGGEGHLEIAKNIYYSNKDLAHMVLSLKPFGCMPSTQSDGAQAAVVSHYKDIIYLPIETSGEGEINAHSRVQMALGEAKNKAKNEFAEALDKNGLTLEECRAWVEQHPESKRPLYHVPHTKGVVGAAANFVYHIKQRMEAGR
;
A
#
# COMPACT_ATOMS: atom_id res chain seq x y z
N GLY A 1 -15.72 -16.10 -11.85
CA GLY A 1 -15.56 -14.79 -11.21
C GLY A 1 -14.69 -14.90 -9.98
N GLY A 2 -13.36 -14.90 -10.15
CA GLY A 2 -12.36 -15.07 -9.07
C GLY A 2 -11.22 -14.05 -9.20
N ILE A 3 -11.57 -12.82 -9.59
CA ILE A 3 -10.63 -11.73 -9.88
C ILE A 3 -10.59 -10.67 -8.76
N ALA A 4 -11.52 -10.75 -7.81
CA ALA A 4 -11.54 -9.87 -6.65
C ALA A 4 -10.54 -10.37 -5.61
N HIS A 5 -9.91 -9.43 -4.90
CA HIS A 5 -9.07 -9.75 -3.75
C HIS A 5 -9.89 -10.42 -2.64
N HIS A 6 -9.25 -11.30 -1.89
CA HIS A 6 -9.84 -11.81 -0.66
C HIS A 6 -10.03 -10.67 0.34
N LEU A 7 -11.17 -10.67 1.03
CA LEU A 7 -11.41 -9.73 2.11
C LEU A 7 -10.41 -9.97 3.24
N ALA A 8 -9.92 -8.89 3.84
CA ALA A 8 -9.04 -8.97 5.01
C ALA A 8 -9.78 -9.60 6.20
N ASP A 9 -9.06 -10.45 6.94
CA ASP A 9 -9.58 -11.08 8.16
C ASP A 9 -9.86 -10.01 9.22
N GLN A 10 -11.13 -9.90 9.61
CA GLN A 10 -11.57 -8.87 10.56
C GLN A 10 -10.98 -9.06 11.95
N TYR A 11 -10.72 -10.28 12.39
CA TYR A 11 -10.07 -10.55 13.66
C TYR A 11 -8.57 -10.23 13.62
N GLU A 12 -7.91 -10.41 12.47
CA GLU A 12 -6.54 -9.94 12.26
C GLU A 12 -6.48 -8.42 12.36
N LEU A 13 -7.37 -7.71 11.65
CA LEU A 13 -7.47 -6.26 11.75
C LEU A 13 -7.74 -5.81 13.19
N GLN A 14 -8.72 -6.41 13.86
CA GLN A 14 -9.02 -6.07 15.24
C GLN A 14 -7.79 -6.22 16.15
N ARG A 15 -7.05 -7.34 16.04
CA ARG A 15 -5.82 -7.56 16.84
C ARG A 15 -4.73 -6.53 16.53
N ALA A 16 -4.57 -6.14 15.27
CA ALA A 16 -3.59 -5.15 14.86
C ALA A 16 -3.91 -3.74 15.42
N GLY A 17 -5.18 -3.33 15.40
CA GLY A 17 -5.61 -2.02 15.88
C GLY A 17 -5.79 -1.90 17.40
N HIS A 18 -6.13 -3.00 18.08
CA HIS A 18 -6.51 -2.98 19.50
C HIS A 18 -5.50 -2.32 20.46
N PRO A 19 -4.16 -2.47 20.28
CA PRO A 19 -3.18 -1.80 21.14
C PRO A 19 -3.22 -0.27 21.09
N TYR A 20 -3.75 0.30 20.00
CA TYR A 20 -3.81 1.74 19.77
C TYR A 20 -5.20 2.32 20.04
N TYR A 21 -6.24 1.49 19.89
CA TYR A 21 -7.62 1.92 20.05
C TYR A 21 -8.51 0.75 20.42
N ASN A 22 -9.25 0.88 21.53
CA ASN A 22 -10.09 -0.21 22.01
C ASN A 22 -11.21 -0.51 21.00
N SER A 23 -11.33 -1.76 20.58
CA SER A 23 -12.34 -2.19 19.60
C SER A 23 -13.78 -2.00 20.09
N ARG A 24 -13.99 -1.82 21.41
CA ARG A 24 -15.30 -1.50 22.00
C ARG A 24 -15.62 -0.02 22.03
N SER A 25 -14.68 0.86 21.70
CA SER A 25 -14.93 2.31 21.68
C SER A 25 -15.95 2.74 20.62
N GLY A 26 -16.36 1.85 19.72
CA GLY A 26 -17.54 1.99 18.85
C GLY A 26 -17.51 3.16 17.86
N GLY A 27 -18.44 3.17 16.91
CA GLY A 27 -18.63 4.28 15.96
C GLY A 27 -17.70 4.23 14.74
N GLY A 28 -18.30 4.32 13.55
CA GLY A 28 -17.57 4.35 12.27
C GLY A 28 -16.58 3.19 12.11
N GLU A 29 -15.50 3.45 11.36
CA GLU A 29 -14.40 2.49 11.18
C GLU A 29 -13.27 2.64 12.22
N GLY A 30 -13.41 3.44 13.28
CA GLY A 30 -12.28 3.97 14.08
C GLY A 30 -11.11 3.00 14.35
N HIS A 31 -11.37 1.85 14.99
CA HIS A 31 -10.33 0.84 15.25
C HIS A 31 -9.85 0.09 13.99
N LEU A 32 -10.73 -0.06 12.99
CA LEU A 32 -10.41 -0.71 11.71
C LEU A 32 -9.57 0.20 10.81
N GLU A 33 -9.77 1.52 10.83
CA GLU A 33 -8.94 2.48 10.09
C GLU A 33 -7.47 2.40 10.53
N ILE A 34 -7.26 2.38 11.84
CA ILE A 34 -5.95 2.18 12.47
C ILE A 34 -5.36 0.82 12.06
N ALA A 35 -6.16 -0.23 12.18
CA ALA A 35 -5.74 -1.57 11.81
C ALA A 35 -5.38 -1.71 10.32
N LYS A 36 -6.16 -1.10 9.42
CA LYS A 36 -5.94 -1.11 7.97
C LYS A 36 -4.60 -0.46 7.62
N ASN A 37 -4.26 0.65 8.26
CA ASN A 37 -2.95 1.29 8.05
C ASN A 37 -1.80 0.33 8.39
N ILE A 38 -1.83 -0.25 9.61
CA ILE A 38 -0.83 -1.23 10.06
C ILE A 38 -0.80 -2.46 9.13
N TYR A 39 -1.97 -2.97 8.77
CA TYR A 39 -2.12 -4.16 7.95
C TYR A 39 -1.55 -3.97 6.55
N TYR A 40 -1.93 -2.89 5.85
CA TYR A 40 -1.46 -2.66 4.48
C TYR A 40 0.06 -2.45 4.43
N SER A 41 0.63 -1.78 5.42
CA SER A 41 2.08 -1.60 5.48
C SER A 41 2.82 -2.89 5.85
N ASN A 42 2.36 -3.64 6.85
CA ASN A 42 3.04 -4.89 7.28
C ASN A 42 2.89 -6.06 6.29
N LYS A 43 1.90 -6.00 5.41
CA LYS A 43 1.64 -7.01 4.37
C LYS A 43 2.21 -6.60 3.01
N ASP A 44 3.01 -5.54 2.97
CA ASP A 44 3.62 -5.03 1.73
C ASP A 44 2.56 -4.70 0.66
N LEU A 45 1.42 -4.10 1.05
CA LEU A 45 0.30 -3.84 0.13
C LEU A 45 0.24 -2.39 -0.36
N ALA A 46 0.88 -1.45 0.35
CA ALA A 46 0.88 -0.05 -0.03
C ALA A 46 2.13 0.69 0.47
N HIS A 47 2.70 1.54 -0.39
CA HIS A 47 3.76 2.48 0.02
C HIS A 47 3.21 3.64 0.86
N MET A 48 1.91 3.92 0.74
CA MET A 48 1.22 5.01 1.43
C MET A 48 -0.25 4.65 1.64
N VAL A 49 -0.80 5.07 2.77
CA VAL A 49 -2.23 4.99 3.09
C VAL A 49 -2.81 6.40 3.22
N LEU A 50 -3.76 6.72 2.36
CA LEU A 50 -4.55 7.95 2.42
C LEU A 50 -5.88 7.66 3.11
N SER A 51 -6.17 8.33 4.22
CA SER A 51 -7.48 8.31 4.87
C SER A 51 -8.26 9.57 4.50
N LEU A 52 -9.34 9.40 3.76
CA LEU A 52 -10.23 10.50 3.36
C LEU A 52 -11.53 10.42 4.16
N LYS A 53 -11.89 11.52 4.83
CA LYS A 53 -13.03 11.54 5.75
C LYS A 53 -13.77 12.87 5.75
N PRO A 54 -15.08 12.88 6.04
CA PRO A 54 -15.81 14.14 6.22
C PRO A 54 -15.41 14.83 7.52
N PHE A 55 -15.37 16.16 7.47
CA PHE A 55 -15.21 16.98 8.66
C PHE A 55 -16.26 16.64 9.74
N GLY A 56 -15.82 16.60 10.99
CA GLY A 56 -16.71 16.34 12.14
C GLY A 56 -17.07 14.86 12.35
N CYS A 57 -16.50 13.93 11.59
CA CYS A 57 -16.62 12.50 11.88
C CYS A 57 -15.81 12.15 13.14
N MET A 58 -16.42 12.32 14.31
CA MET A 58 -15.76 12.17 15.61
C MET A 58 -14.96 10.87 15.79
N PRO A 59 -15.45 9.68 15.38
CA PRO A 59 -14.64 8.46 15.46
C PRO A 59 -13.35 8.52 14.62
N SER A 60 -13.40 9.19 13.47
CA SER A 60 -12.25 9.33 12.58
C SER A 60 -11.24 10.38 13.08
N THR A 61 -11.70 11.43 13.78
CA THR A 61 -10.80 12.37 14.46
C THR A 61 -10.07 11.70 15.62
N GLN A 62 -10.75 10.85 16.39
CA GLN A 62 -10.11 10.07 17.45
C GLN A 62 -9.10 9.06 16.88
N SER A 63 -9.44 8.44 15.74
CA SER A 63 -8.53 7.57 14.99
C SER A 63 -7.24 8.28 14.59
N ASP A 64 -7.28 9.53 14.10
CA ASP A 64 -6.06 10.29 13.80
C ASP A 64 -5.17 10.54 15.00
N GLY A 65 -5.77 10.81 16.16
CA GLY A 65 -5.02 10.91 17.42
C GLY A 65 -4.25 9.63 17.73
N ALA A 66 -4.86 8.47 17.51
CA ALA A 66 -4.20 7.17 17.69
C ALA A 66 -3.16 6.88 16.60
N GLN A 67 -3.38 7.33 15.36
CA GLN A 67 -2.43 7.16 14.26
C GLN A 67 -1.09 7.85 14.53
N ALA A 68 -1.05 8.92 15.33
CA ALA A 68 0.21 9.53 15.76
C ALA A 68 1.12 8.54 16.51
N ALA A 69 0.55 7.65 17.32
CA ALA A 69 1.30 6.57 17.98
C ALA A 69 1.70 5.46 16.98
N VAL A 70 0.81 5.12 16.04
CA VAL A 70 1.10 4.13 14.99
C VAL A 70 2.30 4.56 14.15
N VAL A 71 2.30 5.77 13.60
CA VAL A 71 3.42 6.24 12.75
C VAL A 71 4.73 6.39 13.54
N SER A 72 4.66 6.61 14.85
CA SER A 72 5.84 6.60 15.72
C SER A 72 6.44 5.20 15.90
N HIS A 73 5.59 4.18 16.04
CA HIS A 73 6.02 2.79 16.16
C HIS A 73 6.43 2.17 14.81
N TYR A 74 5.73 2.50 13.73
CA TYR A 74 5.98 2.00 12.38
C TYR A 74 6.53 3.12 11.50
N LYS A 75 7.83 3.42 11.68
CA LYS A 75 8.50 4.59 11.10
C LYS A 75 8.50 4.65 9.58
N ASP A 76 8.30 3.52 8.92
CA ASP A 76 8.31 3.43 7.45
C ASP A 76 6.93 3.68 6.81
N ILE A 77 5.88 3.86 7.63
CA ILE A 77 4.53 4.12 7.14
C ILE A 77 4.39 5.57 6.69
N ILE A 78 3.90 5.75 5.45
CA ILE A 78 3.40 7.04 4.97
C ILE A 78 1.88 7.04 5.16
N TYR A 79 1.39 7.72 6.20
CA TYR A 79 -0.04 7.87 6.47
C TYR A 79 -0.46 9.33 6.32
N LEU A 80 -1.53 9.57 5.56
CA LEU A 80 -2.06 10.91 5.35
C LEU A 80 -3.57 10.97 5.63
N PRO A 81 -4.01 11.63 6.70
CA PRO A 81 -5.41 11.95 6.91
C PRO A 81 -5.79 13.27 6.23
N ILE A 82 -6.89 13.26 5.47
CA ILE A 82 -7.50 14.43 4.82
C ILE A 82 -8.97 14.54 5.24
N GLU A 83 -9.34 15.70 5.77
CA GLU A 83 -10.73 16.01 6.13
C GLU A 83 -11.40 16.85 5.04
N THR A 84 -12.40 16.29 4.36
CA THR A 84 -13.20 17.01 3.38
C THR A 84 -14.06 18.06 4.09
N SER A 85 -14.08 19.27 3.53
CA SER A 85 -14.76 20.45 4.09
C SER A 85 -14.20 20.99 5.41
N GLY A 86 -13.23 20.32 6.03
CA GLY A 86 -12.53 20.77 7.24
C GLY A 86 -11.16 21.41 6.95
N GLU A 87 -10.60 21.12 5.79
CA GLU A 87 -9.30 21.60 5.34
C GLU A 87 -9.44 22.50 4.11
N GLY A 88 -8.62 23.56 4.04
CA GLY A 88 -8.59 24.44 2.87
C GLY A 88 -8.01 23.72 1.64
N GLU A 89 -8.60 23.93 0.47
CA GLU A 89 -8.26 23.23 -0.78
C GLU A 89 -6.75 23.21 -1.08
N ILE A 90 -6.10 24.37 -0.98
CA ILE A 90 -4.66 24.52 -1.24
C ILE A 90 -3.82 23.69 -0.25
N ASN A 91 -4.23 23.64 1.02
CA ASN A 91 -3.52 22.89 2.06
C ASN A 91 -3.68 21.38 1.88
N ALA A 92 -4.90 20.93 1.59
CA ALA A 92 -5.16 19.52 1.29
C ALA A 92 -4.36 19.08 0.05
N HIS A 93 -4.36 19.89 -1.01
CA HIS A 93 -3.64 19.59 -2.24
C HIS A 93 -2.13 19.49 -2.00
N SER A 94 -1.52 20.45 -1.30
CA SER A 94 -0.08 20.46 -1.06
C SER A 94 0.37 19.27 -0.21
N ARG A 95 -0.37 18.92 0.86
CA ARG A 95 -0.08 17.74 1.69
C ARG A 95 -0.18 16.43 0.90
N VAL A 96 -1.21 16.28 0.08
CA VAL A 96 -1.38 15.11 -0.78
C VAL A 96 -0.23 15.01 -1.78
N GLN A 97 0.15 16.10 -2.44
CA GLN A 97 1.28 16.13 -3.37
C GLN A 97 2.59 15.71 -2.70
N MET A 98 2.87 16.22 -1.50
CA MET A 98 4.09 15.89 -0.76
C MET A 98 4.14 14.39 -0.40
N ALA A 99 3.08 13.86 0.19
CA ALA A 99 3.03 12.45 0.59
C ALA A 99 3.07 11.49 -0.62
N LEU A 100 2.36 11.83 -1.70
CA LEU A 100 2.44 11.07 -2.96
C LEU A 100 3.84 11.13 -3.59
N GLY A 101 4.52 12.27 -3.47
CA GLY A 101 5.90 12.43 -3.92
C GLY A 101 6.85 11.47 -3.20
N GLU A 102 6.72 11.37 -1.87
CA GLU A 102 7.49 10.42 -1.06
C GLU A 102 7.17 8.97 -1.42
N ALA A 103 5.89 8.61 -1.51
CA ALA A 103 5.45 7.27 -1.90
C ALA A 103 5.97 6.87 -3.30
N LYS A 104 5.95 7.82 -4.25
CA LYS A 104 6.48 7.63 -5.61
C LYS A 104 8.00 7.39 -5.58
N ASN A 105 8.74 8.08 -4.72
CA ASN A 105 10.17 7.85 -4.57
C ASN A 105 10.46 6.46 -3.99
N LYS A 106 9.70 6.01 -2.97
CA LYS A 106 9.80 4.63 -2.46
C LYS A 106 9.54 3.60 -3.55
N ALA A 107 8.47 3.75 -4.32
CA ALA A 107 8.13 2.83 -5.40
C ALA A 107 9.20 2.77 -6.51
N LYS A 108 9.83 3.91 -6.85
CA LYS A 108 10.93 3.96 -7.82
C LYS A 108 12.18 3.26 -7.30
N ASN A 109 12.56 3.52 -6.05
CA ASN A 109 13.72 2.91 -5.43
C ASN A 109 13.54 1.39 -5.33
N GLU A 110 12.37 0.94 -4.88
CA GLU A 110 12.03 -0.48 -4.81
C GLU A 110 12.08 -1.17 -6.19
N PHE A 111 11.59 -0.51 -7.24
CA PHE A 111 11.69 -1.04 -8.60
C PHE A 111 13.14 -1.16 -9.07
N ALA A 112 13.97 -0.15 -8.81
CA ALA A 112 15.41 -0.19 -9.13
C ALA A 112 16.13 -1.30 -8.36
N GLU A 113 15.83 -1.47 -7.06
CA GLU A 113 16.36 -2.57 -6.26
C GLU A 113 15.91 -3.94 -6.76
N ALA A 114 14.66 -4.06 -7.22
CA ALA A 114 14.16 -5.31 -7.78
C ALA A 114 14.92 -5.70 -9.07
N LEU A 115 15.22 -4.74 -9.95
CA LEU A 115 16.06 -4.97 -11.12
C LEU A 115 17.46 -5.46 -10.73
N ASP A 116 18.10 -4.74 -9.80
CA ASP A 116 19.44 -5.06 -9.31
C ASP A 116 19.51 -6.45 -8.66
N LYS A 117 18.62 -6.73 -7.71
CA LYS A 117 18.57 -8.02 -6.98
C LYS A 117 18.31 -9.22 -7.90
N ASN A 118 17.59 -9.02 -9.01
CA ASN A 118 17.28 -10.09 -9.96
C ASN A 118 18.30 -10.16 -11.12
N GLY A 119 19.28 -9.25 -11.17
CA GLY A 119 20.27 -9.16 -12.24
C GLY A 119 19.62 -8.92 -13.61
N LEU A 120 18.58 -8.08 -13.64
CA LEU A 120 17.81 -7.75 -14.83
C LEU A 120 17.92 -6.26 -15.14
N THR A 121 17.99 -5.95 -16.43
CA THR A 121 17.82 -4.60 -16.96
C THR A 121 16.36 -4.33 -17.34
N LEU A 122 16.00 -3.06 -17.47
CA LEU A 122 14.68 -2.66 -17.94
C LEU A 122 14.44 -3.14 -19.38
N GLU A 123 15.49 -3.10 -20.21
CA GLU A 123 15.48 -3.53 -21.61
C GLU A 123 15.20 -5.04 -21.72
N GLU A 124 15.82 -5.86 -20.87
CA GLU A 124 15.53 -7.30 -20.79
C GLU A 124 14.09 -7.57 -20.36
N CYS A 125 13.59 -6.84 -19.36
CA CYS A 125 12.19 -6.96 -18.94
C CYS A 125 11.23 -6.61 -20.08
N ARG A 126 11.49 -5.53 -20.84
CA ARG A 126 10.70 -5.14 -22.01
C ARG A 126 10.76 -6.20 -23.11
N ALA A 127 11.96 -6.72 -23.41
CA ALA A 127 12.14 -7.78 -24.41
C ALA A 127 11.36 -9.05 -24.03
N TRP A 128 11.37 -9.42 -22.75
CA TRP A 128 10.57 -10.54 -22.25
C TRP A 128 9.07 -10.31 -22.47
N VAL A 129 8.56 -9.11 -22.14
CA VAL A 129 7.14 -8.75 -22.36
C VAL A 129 6.74 -8.78 -23.84
N GLU A 130 7.63 -8.38 -24.75
CA GLU A 130 7.37 -8.51 -26.19
C GLU A 130 7.30 -9.97 -26.66
N GLN A 131 8.10 -10.85 -26.07
CA GLN A 131 8.09 -12.29 -26.36
C GLN A 131 6.92 -13.03 -25.71
N HIS A 132 6.25 -12.42 -24.71
CA HIS A 132 5.16 -13.02 -23.94
C HIS A 132 3.89 -12.15 -23.99
N PRO A 133 3.17 -12.07 -25.13
CA PRO A 133 1.99 -11.23 -25.28
C PRO A 133 0.88 -11.48 -24.25
N GLU A 134 0.81 -12.67 -23.64
CA GLU A 134 -0.12 -12.98 -22.56
C GLU A 134 0.07 -12.09 -21.32
N SER A 135 1.30 -11.60 -21.09
CA SER A 135 1.61 -10.71 -19.96
C SER A 135 1.02 -9.31 -20.13
N LYS A 136 0.57 -8.95 -21.34
CA LYS A 136 -0.06 -7.65 -21.65
C LYS A 136 -1.57 -7.67 -21.41
N ARG A 137 -2.15 -8.81 -21.04
CA ARG A 137 -3.60 -8.94 -20.81
C ARG A 137 -4.00 -8.16 -19.55
N PRO A 138 -5.15 -7.45 -19.54
CA PRO A 138 -5.57 -6.64 -18.38
C PRO A 138 -5.71 -7.41 -17.06
N LEU A 139 -5.97 -8.72 -17.12
CA LEU A 139 -6.15 -9.60 -15.96
C LEU A 139 -4.98 -10.58 -15.80
N TYR A 140 -3.81 -10.26 -16.34
CA TYR A 140 -2.61 -11.06 -16.12
C TYR A 140 -2.22 -10.99 -14.64
N HIS A 141 -2.14 -12.16 -14.01
CA HIS A 141 -1.83 -12.26 -12.59
C HIS A 141 -0.31 -12.21 -12.37
N VAL A 142 0.14 -11.18 -11.67
CA VAL A 142 1.51 -11.06 -11.17
C VAL A 142 1.53 -11.51 -9.70
N PRO A 143 2.27 -12.56 -9.32
CA PRO A 143 2.40 -12.98 -7.94
C PRO A 143 3.01 -11.90 -7.04
N HIS A 144 2.59 -11.88 -5.79
CA HIS A 144 3.15 -11.01 -4.77
C HIS A 144 4.37 -11.66 -4.10
N THR A 145 5.46 -10.92 -4.00
CA THR A 145 6.73 -11.29 -3.39
C THR A 145 6.82 -10.62 -2.02
N LYS A 146 7.08 -11.41 -0.97
CA LYS A 146 7.23 -10.88 0.39
C LYS A 146 8.33 -9.81 0.45
N GLY A 147 8.04 -8.68 1.10
CA GLY A 147 8.94 -7.53 1.17
C GLY A 147 8.95 -6.66 -0.08
N VAL A 148 8.02 -6.88 -1.02
CA VAL A 148 7.91 -6.11 -2.28
C VAL A 148 6.49 -5.58 -2.43
N VAL A 149 6.35 -4.27 -2.36
CA VAL A 149 5.08 -3.57 -2.34
C VAL A 149 4.56 -3.30 -3.76
N GLY A 150 5.40 -2.73 -4.61
CA GLY A 150 5.01 -2.21 -5.91
C GLY A 150 4.70 -3.30 -6.92
N ALA A 151 3.64 -3.09 -7.71
CA ALA A 151 3.28 -3.98 -8.81
C ALA A 151 4.41 -4.12 -9.85
N ALA A 152 5.09 -3.02 -10.17
CA ALA A 152 6.22 -3.03 -11.10
C ALA A 152 7.40 -3.86 -10.57
N ALA A 153 7.75 -3.71 -9.30
CA ALA A 153 8.82 -4.48 -8.66
C ALA A 153 8.45 -5.97 -8.59
N ASN A 154 7.23 -6.30 -8.16
CA ASN A 154 6.71 -7.67 -8.19
C ASN A 154 6.77 -8.29 -9.59
N PHE A 155 6.51 -7.50 -10.63
CA PHE A 155 6.58 -7.96 -12.00
C PHE A 155 8.01 -8.30 -12.45
N VAL A 156 9.03 -7.60 -11.95
CA VAL A 156 10.44 -7.97 -12.20
C VAL A 156 10.77 -9.34 -11.61
N TYR A 157 10.39 -9.59 -10.36
CA TYR A 157 10.56 -10.91 -9.73
C TYR A 157 9.81 -12.01 -10.50
N HIS A 158 8.60 -11.71 -10.96
CA HIS A 158 7.83 -12.65 -11.78
C HIS A 158 8.51 -12.96 -13.12
N ILE A 159 9.02 -11.95 -13.83
CA ILE A 159 9.77 -12.14 -15.08
C ILE A 159 10.98 -13.06 -14.83
N LYS A 160 11.77 -12.78 -13.78
CA LYS A 160 12.92 -13.58 -13.41
C LYS A 160 12.54 -15.05 -13.20
N GLN A 161 11.50 -15.31 -12.40
CA GLN A 161 11.00 -16.66 -12.14
C GLN A 161 10.56 -17.37 -13.43
N ARG A 162 9.89 -16.66 -14.35
CA ARG A 162 9.44 -17.23 -15.64
C ARG A 162 10.60 -17.54 -16.57
N MET A 163 11.64 -16.69 -16.61
CA MET A 163 12.86 -16.95 -17.37
C MET A 163 13.62 -18.17 -16.86
N GLU A 164 13.59 -18.43 -15.55
CA GLU A 164 14.22 -19.61 -14.95
C GLU A 164 13.41 -20.89 -15.14
N ALA A 165 12.08 -20.82 -15.07
CA ALA A 165 11.21 -21.98 -15.28
C ALA A 165 11.11 -22.44 -16.74
N GLY A 166 11.49 -21.58 -17.70
CA GLY A 166 11.53 -21.90 -19.13
C GLY A 166 12.89 -22.43 -19.62
N ARG A 167 13.88 -22.55 -18.73
CA ARG A 167 15.18 -23.19 -18.99
C ARG A 167 15.15 -24.64 -18.54
#